data_AF-A0A0Q7Q1Q9-F1
#
_entry.id   AF-A0A0Q7Q1Q9-F1
#
_cell.length_a   1.000
_cell.length_b   1.000
_cell.length_c   1.000
_cell.angle_alpha   90.00
_cell.angle_beta   90.00
_cell.angle_gamma   90.00
#
_symmetry.space_group_name_H-M   'P 1'
#
loop_
_entity.id
_entity.type
_entity.pdbx_description
1 polymer ?
#
loop_
_entity_poly.entity_id
_entity_poly.type
_entity_poly.pdbx_seq_one_letter_code
_entity_poly.pdbx_strand_id
1 'polypeptide(L)'
;MSENQPEDHVVVIGPDGQPIGSIPADALTPSAVNAAQREDGEGGEDDEKHITELVEQPAKVMRIGSMIRQLLEEVKSAPLDEASRNRLKEIHQSSIKELEAGLAPELIDELERLSLPFAEGTPSESELRIAQAQLVGWLEGLFHGIQTAIYAQQVASRAQLEQMRRALPPGMLNQAAAGQEQGAPGEGAPEQQGEGPASGMYL
;
A
#
# COMPACT_ATOMS: atom_id res chain seq x y z
N MET A 1 -1.56 -21.84 -45.60
CA MET A 1 -2.40 -20.70 -45.20
C MET A 1 -2.69 -20.89 -43.73
N SER A 2 -1.93 -20.23 -42.86
CA SER A 2 -2.20 -20.25 -41.41
C SER A 2 -3.06 -19.02 -41.12
N GLU A 3 -4.30 -19.26 -40.71
CA GLU A 3 -5.27 -18.22 -40.39
C GLU A 3 -4.87 -17.58 -39.05
N ASN A 4 -4.54 -16.29 -39.08
CA ASN A 4 -4.23 -15.49 -37.89
C ASN A 4 -5.56 -15.15 -37.19
N GLN A 5 -5.88 -15.83 -36.09
CA GLN A 5 -7.06 -15.50 -35.28
C GLN A 5 -6.81 -14.15 -34.59
N PRO A 6 -7.76 -13.21 -34.63
CA PRO A 6 -7.64 -11.95 -33.91
C PRO A 6 -7.77 -12.23 -32.40
N GLU A 7 -6.70 -11.97 -31.65
CA GLU A 7 -6.74 -12.03 -30.19
C GLU A 7 -7.54 -10.83 -29.66
N ASP A 8 -8.68 -11.10 -29.02
CA ASP A 8 -9.51 -10.07 -28.39
C ASP A 8 -8.81 -9.52 -27.14
N HIS A 9 -8.57 -8.21 -27.12
CA HIS A 9 -7.92 -7.49 -26.03
C HIS A 9 -8.90 -6.49 -25.38
N VAL A 10 -9.03 -6.55 -24.06
CA VAL A 10 -9.86 -5.65 -23.27
C VAL A 10 -8.99 -4.52 -22.72
N VAL A 11 -9.34 -3.28 -23.04
CA VAL A 11 -8.63 -2.07 -22.58
C VAL A 11 -9.17 -1.65 -21.22
N VAL A 12 -8.31 -1.62 -20.21
CA VAL A 12 -8.64 -1.19 -18.85
C VAL A 12 -8.50 0.32 -18.77
N ILE A 13 -9.62 1.00 -18.51
CA ILE A 13 -9.68 2.46 -18.39
C ILE A 13 -9.60 2.83 -16.90
N GLY A 14 -8.67 3.72 -16.56
CA GLY A 14 -8.47 4.26 -15.23
C GLY A 14 -9.59 5.19 -14.76
N PRO A 15 -9.62 5.53 -13.46
CA PRO A 15 -10.62 6.43 -12.87
C PRO A 15 -10.52 7.87 -13.39
N ASP A 16 -9.41 8.22 -14.03
CA ASP A 16 -9.14 9.47 -14.75
C ASP A 16 -9.56 9.43 -16.23
N GLY A 17 -10.11 8.29 -16.69
CA GLY A 17 -10.54 8.09 -18.07
C GLY A 17 -9.41 7.74 -19.06
N GLN A 18 -8.18 7.52 -18.58
CA GLN A 18 -7.04 7.16 -19.43
C GLN A 18 -6.84 5.64 -19.50
N PRO A 19 -6.44 5.07 -20.64
CA PRO A 19 -6.15 3.64 -20.74
C PRO A 19 -4.84 3.33 -19.98
N ILE A 20 -4.93 2.47 -18.96
CA ILE A 20 -3.79 2.06 -18.13
C ILE A 20 -3.13 0.79 -18.69
N GLY A 21 -3.82 0.02 -19.53
CA GLY A 21 -3.27 -1.14 -20.22
C GLY A 21 -4.33 -1.98 -20.94
N SER A 22 -3.90 -2.98 -21.70
CA SER A 22 -4.78 -3.97 -22.35
C SER A 22 -4.48 -5.37 -21.84
N ILE A 23 -5.52 -6.11 -21.48
CA ILE A 23 -5.41 -7.51 -21.07
C ILE A 23 -6.10 -8.41 -22.11
N PRO A 24 -5.55 -9.60 -22.42
CA PRO A 24 -6.22 -10.56 -23.30
C PRO A 24 -7.55 -11.01 -22.67
N ALA A 25 -8.61 -11.08 -23.48
CA ALA A 25 -9.98 -11.34 -23.01
C ALA A 25 -10.14 -12.69 -22.30
N ASP A 26 -9.31 -13.68 -22.64
CA ASP A 26 -9.32 -15.01 -22.01
C ASP A 26 -8.94 -14.98 -20.52
N ALA A 27 -8.17 -13.97 -20.10
CA ALA A 27 -7.80 -13.76 -18.70
C ALA A 27 -8.99 -13.29 -17.83
N LEU A 28 -10.11 -12.87 -18.45
CA LEU A 28 -11.31 -12.39 -17.76
C LEU A 28 -12.40 -13.47 -17.62
N THR A 29 -12.14 -14.71 -18.04
CA THR A 29 -13.14 -15.78 -17.93
C THR A 29 -13.38 -16.18 -16.47
N PRO A 30 -14.63 -16.47 -16.06
CA PRO A 30 -14.96 -16.89 -14.69
C PRO A 30 -14.17 -18.11 -14.21
N SER A 31 -13.74 -18.98 -15.12
CA SER A 31 -12.89 -20.14 -14.81
C SER A 31 -11.43 -19.77 -14.55
N ALA A 32 -10.87 -18.77 -15.23
CA ALA A 32 -9.51 -18.30 -15.00
C ALA A 32 -9.40 -17.54 -13.66
N VAL A 33 -10.39 -16.69 -13.36
CA VAL A 33 -10.47 -16.03 -12.05
C VAL A 33 -10.79 -17.01 -10.91
N ASN A 34 -11.59 -18.06 -11.16
CA ASN A 34 -11.80 -19.13 -10.17
C ASN A 34 -10.56 -20.02 -9.99
N ALA A 35 -9.76 -20.26 -11.02
CA ALA A 35 -8.54 -21.06 -10.89
C ALA A 35 -7.49 -20.35 -10.03
N ALA A 36 -7.37 -19.02 -10.16
CA ALA A 36 -6.53 -18.20 -9.28
C ALA A 36 -7.10 -18.02 -7.86
N GLN A 37 -8.36 -18.41 -7.61
CA GLN A 37 -9.08 -18.20 -6.36
C GLN A 37 -9.42 -19.53 -5.65
N ARG A 38 -9.05 -20.68 -6.22
CA ARG A 38 -9.25 -22.02 -5.65
C ARG A 38 -8.05 -22.53 -4.86
N GLU A 39 -6.92 -21.83 -4.86
CA GLU A 39 -5.78 -22.23 -4.02
C GLU A 39 -5.82 -21.66 -2.60
N ASP A 40 -6.54 -20.57 -2.31
CA ASP A 40 -6.63 -20.04 -0.94
C ASP A 40 -8.07 -19.65 -0.57
N GLY A 41 -8.79 -20.61 -0.01
CA GLY A 41 -10.04 -20.37 0.70
C GLY A 41 -9.78 -20.26 2.19
N GLU A 42 -10.17 -19.12 2.78
CA GLU A 42 -9.99 -18.70 4.20
C GLU A 42 -8.73 -17.84 4.50
N GLY A 43 -8.65 -16.61 3.98
CA GLY A 43 -7.52 -15.69 4.27
C GLY A 43 -7.83 -14.20 4.42
N GLY A 44 -9.10 -13.77 4.47
CA GLY A 44 -9.48 -12.37 4.25
C GLY A 44 -9.03 -11.32 5.28
N GLU A 45 -8.71 -11.72 6.52
CA GLU A 45 -8.23 -10.81 7.59
C GLU A 45 -6.83 -11.18 8.11
N ASP A 46 -6.42 -12.46 7.99
CA ASP A 46 -5.09 -12.90 8.42
C ASP A 46 -4.01 -12.55 7.38
N ASP A 47 -4.31 -12.56 6.07
CA ASP A 47 -3.35 -12.09 5.05
C ASP A 47 -3.09 -10.58 5.13
N GLU A 48 -4.06 -9.79 5.60
CA GLU A 48 -3.94 -8.32 5.77
C GLU A 48 -2.90 -7.97 6.84
N LYS A 49 -2.99 -8.66 7.98
CA LYS A 49 -1.98 -8.57 9.03
C LYS A 49 -0.65 -9.03 8.49
N HIS A 50 -0.61 -10.16 7.81
CA HIS A 50 0.64 -10.73 7.31
C HIS A 50 1.41 -9.77 6.40
N ILE A 51 0.75 -9.14 5.42
CA ILE A 51 1.42 -8.24 4.45
C ILE A 51 1.83 -6.90 5.08
N THR A 52 1.02 -6.34 5.97
CA THR A 52 1.36 -5.08 6.65
C THR A 52 2.40 -5.28 7.75
N GLU A 53 2.49 -6.49 8.31
CA GLU A 53 3.49 -6.91 9.31
C GLU A 53 4.86 -7.20 8.68
N LEU A 54 4.97 -7.37 7.36
CA LEU A 54 6.26 -7.52 6.68
C LEU A 54 7.20 -6.33 6.91
N VAL A 55 6.67 -5.13 7.16
CA VAL A 55 7.45 -3.92 7.40
C VAL A 55 7.15 -3.37 8.79
N GLU A 56 7.96 -3.77 9.77
CA GLU A 56 7.81 -3.36 11.17
C GLU A 56 7.97 -1.85 11.39
N GLN A 57 8.84 -1.19 10.61
CA GLN A 57 9.11 0.24 10.74
C GLN A 57 9.04 0.98 9.38
N PRO A 58 7.83 1.21 8.84
CA PRO A 58 7.66 1.78 7.49
C PRO A 58 8.38 3.12 7.31
N ALA A 59 8.24 4.03 8.28
CA ALA A 59 8.88 5.35 8.22
C ALA A 59 10.42 5.27 8.19
N LYS A 60 11.00 4.31 8.93
CA LYS A 60 12.45 4.11 8.93
C LYS A 60 12.92 3.59 7.57
N VAL A 61 12.27 2.55 7.05
CA VAL A 61 12.60 1.94 5.76
C VAL A 61 12.47 2.96 4.63
N MET A 62 11.40 3.77 4.60
CA MET A 62 11.23 4.84 3.59
C MET A 62 12.32 5.91 3.66
N ARG A 63 12.74 6.30 4.86
CA ARG A 63 13.81 7.29 5.06
C ARG A 63 15.15 6.77 4.53
N ILE A 64 15.49 5.52 4.85
CA ILE A 64 16.73 4.87 4.37
C ILE A 64 16.67 4.67 2.85
N GLY A 65 15.55 4.20 2.31
CA GLY A 65 15.37 4.03 0.86
C GLY A 65 15.52 5.34 0.08
N SER A 66 14.97 6.44 0.61
CA SER A 66 15.11 7.77 0.02
C SER A 66 16.56 8.27 0.07
N MET A 67 17.28 8.02 1.15
CA MET A 67 18.71 8.32 1.28
C MET A 67 19.53 7.55 0.24
N ILE A 68 19.31 6.23 0.09
CA ILE A 68 20.02 5.40 -0.89
C ILE A 68 19.76 5.91 -2.32
N ARG A 69 18.51 6.26 -2.64
CA ARG A 69 18.16 6.83 -3.95
C ARG A 69 18.91 8.14 -4.24
N GLN A 70 18.98 9.04 -3.26
CA GLN A 70 19.71 10.30 -3.42
C GLN A 70 21.20 10.05 -3.65
N LEU A 71 21.81 9.14 -2.88
CA LEU A 71 23.21 8.76 -3.08
C LEU A 71 23.45 8.16 -4.46
N LEU A 72 22.55 7.29 -4.94
CA LEU A 72 22.63 6.71 -6.29
C LEU A 72 22.61 7.79 -7.37
N GLU A 73 21.79 8.82 -7.21
CA GLU A 73 21.74 9.93 -8.16
C GLU A 73 23.04 10.75 -8.13
N GLU A 74 23.64 10.96 -6.95
CA GLU A 74 24.96 11.61 -6.84
C GLU A 74 26.07 10.78 -7.50
N VAL A 75 26.07 9.44 -7.37
CA VAL A 75 27.05 8.58 -8.07
C VAL A 75 26.88 8.65 -9.59
N LYS A 76 25.68 8.97 -10.08
CA LYS A 76 25.41 9.16 -11.52
C LYS A 76 25.75 10.58 -12.00
N SER A 77 25.73 11.57 -11.11
CA SER A 77 25.88 12.99 -11.46
C SER A 77 27.34 13.37 -11.72
N ALA A 78 28.30 12.76 -11.00
CA ALA A 78 29.71 13.08 -11.12
C ALA A 78 30.64 11.88 -10.80
N PRO A 79 31.87 11.86 -11.35
CA PRO A 79 32.89 10.88 -10.97
C PRO A 79 33.28 10.98 -9.49
N LEU A 80 33.59 9.85 -8.88
CA LEU A 80 33.96 9.72 -7.48
C LEU A 80 35.44 9.39 -7.30
N ASP A 81 36.06 10.02 -6.31
CA ASP A 81 37.39 9.63 -5.85
C ASP A 81 37.35 8.36 -4.97
N GLU A 82 38.53 7.81 -4.68
CA GLU A 82 38.64 6.57 -3.91
C GLU A 82 38.10 6.70 -2.49
N ALA A 83 38.31 7.85 -1.85
CA ALA A 83 37.82 8.13 -0.50
C ALA A 83 36.28 8.12 -0.45
N SER A 84 35.63 8.76 -1.43
CA SER A 84 34.17 8.78 -1.55
C SER A 84 33.60 7.39 -1.83
N ARG A 85 34.26 6.58 -2.66
CA ARG A 85 33.85 5.19 -2.91
C ARG A 85 33.96 4.30 -1.68
N ASN A 86 35.02 4.44 -0.89
CA ASN A 86 35.14 3.74 0.39
C ASN A 86 34.05 4.18 1.38
N ARG A 87 33.76 5.48 1.43
CA ARG A 87 32.67 5.99 2.28
C ARG A 87 31.31 5.44 1.85
N LEU A 88 31.04 5.34 0.55
CA LEU A 88 29.80 4.78 0.03
C LEU A 88 29.67 3.28 0.30
N LYS A 89 30.76 2.52 0.27
CA LYS A 89 30.78 1.12 0.70
C LYS A 89 30.33 0.96 2.15
N GLU A 90 30.88 1.78 3.06
CA GLU A 90 30.48 1.79 4.47
C GLU A 90 29.00 2.17 4.63
N ILE A 91 28.55 3.22 3.93
CA ILE A 91 27.15 3.66 3.97
C ILE A 91 26.22 2.57 3.46
N HIS A 92 26.57 1.88 2.37
CA HIS A 92 25.77 0.77 1.83
C HIS A 92 25.60 -0.35 2.86
N GLN A 93 26.70 -0.81 3.47
CA GLN A 93 26.67 -1.85 4.51
C GLN A 93 25.86 -1.41 5.74
N SER A 94 26.02 -0.17 6.18
CA SER A 94 25.24 0.37 7.30
C SER A 94 23.76 0.50 6.94
N SER A 95 23.44 0.86 5.70
CA SER A 95 22.06 1.03 5.25
C SER A 95 21.31 -0.31 5.22
N ILE A 96 21.97 -1.39 4.78
CA ILE A 96 21.40 -2.75 4.84
C ILE A 96 21.02 -3.11 6.28
N LYS A 97 21.93 -2.94 7.24
CA LYS A 97 21.64 -3.20 8.67
C LYS A 97 20.50 -2.35 9.22
N GLU A 98 20.42 -1.10 8.80
CA GLU A 98 19.33 -0.20 9.21
C GLU A 98 17.98 -0.60 8.60
N LEU A 99 17.98 -1.14 7.38
CA LEU A 99 16.80 -1.72 6.73
C LEU A 99 16.37 -3.01 7.43
N GLU A 100 17.29 -3.94 7.69
CA GLU A 100 17.02 -5.19 8.41
C GLU A 100 16.31 -4.93 9.74
N ALA A 101 16.78 -3.93 10.50
CA ALA A 101 16.16 -3.55 11.77
C ALA A 101 14.75 -2.92 11.65
N GLY A 102 14.19 -2.78 10.45
CA GLY A 102 12.83 -2.29 10.20
C GLY A 102 11.97 -3.22 9.34
N LEU A 103 12.46 -4.42 9.03
CA LEU A 103 11.80 -5.42 8.20
C LEU A 103 11.52 -6.68 9.03
N ALA A 104 10.48 -7.42 8.66
CA ALA A 104 10.19 -8.72 9.24
C ALA A 104 11.26 -9.76 8.85
N PRO A 105 11.45 -10.84 9.64
CA PRO A 105 12.47 -11.86 9.40
C PRO A 105 12.48 -12.44 7.97
N GLU A 106 11.31 -12.63 7.37
CA GLU A 106 11.18 -13.17 6.02
C GLU A 106 11.82 -12.25 4.96
N LEU A 107 11.62 -10.94 5.09
CA LEU A 107 12.21 -9.93 4.22
C LEU A 107 13.68 -9.69 4.53
N ILE A 108 14.11 -9.87 5.78
CA ILE A 108 15.54 -9.88 6.14
C ILE A 108 16.24 -11.01 5.38
N ASP A 109 15.73 -12.23 5.49
CA ASP A 109 16.30 -13.39 4.81
C ASP A 109 16.31 -13.20 3.28
N GLU A 110 15.28 -12.58 2.71
CA GLU A 110 15.25 -12.22 1.29
C GLU A 110 16.31 -11.19 0.93
N LEU A 111 16.41 -10.11 1.70
CA LEU A 111 17.38 -9.05 1.50
C LEU A 111 18.81 -9.61 1.55
N GLU A 112 19.14 -10.43 2.55
CA GLU A 112 20.45 -11.06 2.70
C GLU A 112 20.81 -11.97 1.52
N ARG A 113 19.84 -12.75 1.00
CA ARG A 113 20.05 -13.59 -0.19
C ARG A 113 20.34 -12.78 -1.45
N LEU A 114 19.72 -11.60 -1.57
CA LEU A 114 19.87 -10.72 -2.73
C LEU A 114 21.09 -9.81 -2.62
N SER A 115 21.45 -9.37 -1.42
CA SER A 115 22.56 -8.44 -1.19
C SER A 115 23.87 -9.20 -1.05
N LEU A 116 24.71 -9.19 -2.10
CA LEU A 116 26.08 -9.68 -2.00
C LEU A 116 27.01 -8.60 -1.41
N PRO A 117 27.83 -8.93 -0.39
CA PRO A 117 28.85 -8.01 0.10
C PRO A 117 29.89 -7.68 -0.98
N PHE A 118 30.39 -6.44 -0.97
CA PHE A 118 31.54 -6.08 -1.80
C PHE A 118 32.79 -6.90 -1.43
N ALA A 119 33.59 -7.22 -2.44
CA ALA A 119 34.91 -7.83 -2.26
C ALA A 119 35.86 -6.96 -1.40
N GLU A 120 37.00 -7.53 -1.01
CA GLU A 120 38.04 -6.79 -0.29
C GLU A 120 38.56 -5.61 -1.14
N GLY A 121 38.80 -4.47 -0.48
CA GLY A 121 39.23 -3.22 -1.12
C GLY A 121 38.10 -2.24 -1.45
N THR A 122 38.46 -1.22 -2.24
CA THR A 122 37.56 -0.13 -2.66
C THR A 122 36.76 -0.56 -3.90
N PRO A 123 35.42 -0.62 -3.87
CA PRO A 123 34.63 -0.98 -5.04
C PRO A 123 34.74 0.10 -6.14
N SER A 124 34.50 -0.31 -7.38
CA SER A 124 34.35 0.60 -8.50
C SER A 124 33.03 1.38 -8.41
N GLU A 125 32.95 2.52 -9.12
CA GLU A 125 31.70 3.27 -9.22
C GLU A 125 30.55 2.44 -9.79
N SER A 126 30.85 1.60 -10.78
CA SER A 126 29.85 0.73 -11.41
C SER A 126 29.28 -0.27 -10.42
N GLU A 127 30.12 -0.88 -9.57
CA GLU A 127 29.67 -1.79 -8.52
C GLU A 127 28.77 -1.06 -7.50
N LEU A 128 29.16 0.17 -7.09
CA LEU A 128 28.33 0.98 -6.18
C LEU A 128 26.97 1.32 -6.80
N ARG A 129 26.93 1.71 -8.08
CA ARG A 129 25.66 2.02 -8.77
C ARG A 129 24.75 0.81 -8.84
N ILE A 130 25.28 -0.37 -9.20
CA ILE A 130 24.48 -1.59 -9.28
C ILE A 130 23.94 -1.99 -7.91
N ALA A 131 24.79 -1.99 -6.88
CA ALA A 131 24.38 -2.36 -5.53
C ALA A 131 23.30 -1.42 -4.96
N GLN A 132 23.45 -0.10 -5.18
CA GLN A 132 22.44 0.87 -4.74
C GLN A 132 21.15 0.79 -5.58
N ALA A 133 21.24 0.63 -6.90
CA ALA A 133 20.08 0.48 -7.76
C ALA A 133 19.27 -0.77 -7.42
N GLN A 134 19.93 -1.86 -7.06
CA GLN A 134 19.29 -3.08 -6.58
C GLN A 134 18.46 -2.81 -5.32
N LEU A 135 19.03 -2.15 -4.31
CA LEU A 135 18.30 -1.80 -3.08
C LEU A 135 17.13 -0.86 -3.37
N VAL A 136 17.32 0.16 -4.22
CA VAL A 136 16.23 1.09 -4.57
C VAL A 136 15.10 0.36 -5.27
N GLY A 137 15.40 -0.45 -6.29
CA GLY A 137 14.38 -1.17 -7.06
C GLY A 137 13.64 -2.22 -6.22
N TRP A 138 14.35 -2.93 -5.35
CA TRP A 138 13.73 -3.88 -4.42
C TRP A 138 12.80 -3.18 -3.44
N LEU A 139 13.24 -2.06 -2.83
CA LEU A 139 12.40 -1.27 -1.93
C LEU A 139 11.17 -0.68 -2.63
N GLU A 140 11.32 -0.18 -3.86
CA GLU A 140 10.18 0.27 -4.66
C GLU A 140 9.16 -0.85 -4.91
N GLY A 141 9.64 -2.04 -5.28
CA GLY A 141 8.81 -3.22 -5.48
C GLY A 141 8.07 -3.62 -4.20
N LEU A 142 8.77 -3.63 -3.06
CA LEU A 142 8.19 -3.93 -1.75
C LEU A 142 7.04 -2.96 -1.41
N PHE A 143 7.29 -1.65 -1.47
CA PHE A 143 6.25 -0.67 -1.14
C PHE A 143 5.09 -0.69 -2.14
N HIS A 144 5.36 -0.91 -3.43
CA HIS A 144 4.32 -1.03 -4.43
C HIS A 144 3.46 -2.29 -4.22
N GLY A 145 4.07 -3.42 -3.86
CA GLY A 145 3.37 -4.66 -3.53
C GLY A 145 2.42 -4.48 -2.34
N ILE A 146 2.90 -3.88 -1.25
CA ILE A 146 2.09 -3.58 -0.06
C ILE A 146 0.92 -2.65 -0.42
N GLN A 147 1.16 -1.58 -1.18
CA GLN A 147 0.10 -0.66 -1.61
C GLN A 147 -0.95 -1.35 -2.48
N THR A 148 -0.52 -2.22 -3.39
CA THR A 148 -1.40 -2.97 -4.29
C THR A 148 -2.28 -3.93 -3.49
N ALA A 149 -1.70 -4.65 -2.53
CA ALA A 149 -2.44 -5.54 -1.64
C ALA A 149 -3.49 -4.80 -0.82
N ILE A 150 -3.12 -3.69 -0.17
CA ILE A 150 -4.05 -2.85 0.60
C ILE A 150 -5.18 -2.33 -0.29
N TYR A 151 -4.86 -1.86 -1.50
CA TYR A 151 -5.88 -1.36 -2.43
C TYR A 151 -6.85 -2.47 -2.88
N ALA A 152 -6.33 -3.63 -3.28
CA ALA A 152 -7.14 -4.78 -3.68
C ALA A 152 -8.10 -5.19 -2.56
N GLN A 153 -7.63 -5.18 -1.32
CA GLN A 153 -8.46 -5.49 -0.16
C GLN A 153 -9.55 -4.45 0.09
N GLN A 154 -9.25 -3.16 -0.03
CA GLN A 154 -10.25 -2.10 0.10
C GLN A 154 -11.36 -2.24 -0.94
N VAL A 155 -11.01 -2.65 -2.17
CA VAL A 155 -12.00 -2.93 -3.23
C VAL A 155 -12.84 -4.16 -2.89
N ALA A 156 -12.22 -5.26 -2.44
CA ALA A 156 -12.93 -6.48 -2.05
C ALA A 156 -13.90 -6.23 -0.88
N SER A 157 -13.47 -5.49 0.15
CA SER A 157 -14.28 -5.14 1.31
C SER A 157 -15.48 -4.27 0.94
N ARG A 158 -15.29 -3.30 0.02
CA ARG A 158 -16.40 -2.48 -0.51
C ARG A 158 -17.41 -3.32 -1.28
N ALA A 159 -16.94 -4.23 -2.14
CA ALA A 159 -17.81 -5.14 -2.89
C ALA A 159 -18.62 -6.05 -1.96
N GLN A 160 -18.02 -6.57 -0.89
CA GLN A 160 -18.71 -7.37 0.12
C GLN A 160 -19.81 -6.57 0.84
N LEU A 161 -19.54 -5.30 1.21
CA LEU A 161 -20.53 -4.43 1.85
C LEU A 161 -21.71 -4.10 0.91
N GLU A 162 -21.43 -3.84 -0.37
CA GLU A 162 -22.47 -3.62 -1.38
C GLU A 162 -23.33 -4.87 -1.59
N GLN A 163 -22.71 -6.04 -1.63
CA GLN A 163 -23.42 -7.32 -1.74
C GLN A 163 -24.30 -7.59 -0.52
N MET A 164 -23.81 -7.33 0.70
CA MET A 164 -24.61 -7.42 1.92
C MET A 164 -25.79 -6.45 1.86
N ARG A 165 -25.56 -5.19 1.48
CA ARG A 165 -26.63 -4.19 1.32
C ARG A 165 -27.70 -4.62 0.31
N ARG A 166 -27.30 -5.29 -0.78
CA ARG A 166 -28.23 -5.82 -1.80
C ARG A 166 -28.98 -7.07 -1.33
N ALA A 167 -28.39 -7.85 -0.41
CA ALA A 167 -29.00 -9.03 0.19
C ALA A 167 -29.97 -8.70 1.35
N LEU A 168 -29.93 -7.48 1.92
CA LEU A 168 -30.91 -7.05 2.90
C LEU A 168 -32.28 -6.79 2.23
N PRO A 169 -33.40 -7.35 2.74
CA PRO A 169 -34.72 -7.15 2.18
C PRO A 169 -35.12 -5.65 2.16
N PRO A 170 -35.70 -5.15 1.07
CA PRO A 170 -36.26 -3.80 1.03
C PRO A 170 -37.43 -3.71 2.03
N GLY A 171 -37.16 -3.20 3.24
CA GLY A 171 -38.17 -3.05 4.29
C GLY A 171 -37.66 -2.73 5.69
N MET A 172 -36.40 -3.06 6.04
CA MET A 172 -35.90 -2.81 7.40
C MET A 172 -35.42 -1.37 7.68
N LEU A 173 -35.06 -0.57 6.68
CA LEU A 173 -34.68 0.84 6.91
C LEU A 173 -35.87 1.77 7.20
N ASN A 174 -37.11 1.40 6.85
CA ASN A 174 -38.28 2.26 7.09
C ASN A 174 -38.92 2.10 8.48
N GLN A 175 -38.54 1.09 9.26
CA GLN A 175 -39.14 0.88 10.60
C GLN A 175 -38.40 1.61 11.73
N ALA A 176 -37.15 2.03 11.53
CA ALA A 176 -36.43 2.86 12.49
C ALA A 176 -36.80 4.35 12.43
N ALA A 177 -37.40 4.82 11.31
CA ALA A 177 -37.81 6.22 11.15
C ALA A 177 -39.31 6.46 11.41
N ALA A 178 -40.14 5.41 11.48
CA ALA A 178 -41.60 5.53 11.64
C ALA A 178 -42.12 5.24 13.07
N GLY A 179 -41.24 5.11 14.05
CA GLY A 179 -41.59 4.78 15.44
C GLY A 179 -41.69 5.96 16.42
N GLN A 180 -41.52 7.21 15.96
CA GLN A 180 -41.50 8.40 16.81
C GLN A 180 -42.50 9.47 16.37
N GLU A 181 -43.76 9.08 16.14
CA GLU A 181 -44.88 10.03 16.12
C GLU A 181 -46.04 9.48 16.96
N GLN A 182 -45.86 9.45 18.28
CA GLN A 182 -46.97 9.38 19.24
C GLN A 182 -46.51 9.87 20.61
N GLY A 183 -46.87 11.10 20.95
CA GLY A 183 -46.66 11.67 22.28
C GLY A 183 -46.71 13.20 22.29
N ALA A 184 -47.92 13.77 22.39
CA ALA A 184 -48.12 15.18 22.74
C ALA A 184 -47.54 15.49 24.14
N PRO A 185 -47.16 16.75 24.42
CA PRO A 185 -48.00 17.61 25.27
C PRO A 185 -48.08 19.05 24.72
N GLY A 186 -49.17 19.81 24.83
CA GLY A 186 -49.96 20.04 26.05
C GLY A 186 -49.44 21.31 26.74
N GLU A 187 -50.11 22.43 26.47
CA GLU A 187 -49.95 23.78 27.04
C GLU A 187 -49.41 23.89 28.48
N GLY A 188 -48.55 24.90 28.70
CA GLY A 188 -48.24 25.40 30.05
C GLY A 188 -47.13 26.46 30.09
N ALA A 189 -47.47 27.72 29.87
CA ALA A 189 -46.76 28.89 30.41
C ALA A 189 -47.48 29.31 31.73
N PRO A 190 -46.87 30.06 32.70
CA PRO A 190 -45.95 31.19 32.47
C PRO A 190 -44.77 31.40 33.47
N GLU A 191 -43.88 32.30 33.07
CA GLU A 191 -43.07 33.29 33.85
C GLU A 191 -42.34 32.90 35.16
N GLN A 192 -41.01 33.11 35.17
CA GLN A 192 -40.40 34.11 36.05
C GLN A 192 -38.97 34.51 35.68
N GLN A 193 -38.69 35.80 35.93
CA GLN A 193 -37.49 36.58 35.66
C GLN A 193 -36.29 36.16 36.53
N GLY A 194 -35.06 36.41 36.05
CA GLY A 194 -33.86 36.37 36.86
C GLY A 194 -32.60 36.73 36.06
N GLU A 195 -32.08 37.93 36.31
CA GLU A 195 -30.89 38.57 35.75
C GLU A 195 -29.56 37.79 35.81
N GLY A 196 -28.64 38.11 34.88
CA GLY A 196 -27.20 38.17 35.17
C GLY A 196 -26.23 37.53 34.15
N PRO A 197 -25.26 38.27 33.57
CA PRO A 197 -24.26 37.76 32.63
C PRO A 197 -22.88 37.51 33.27
N ALA A 198 -22.15 36.48 32.82
CA ALA A 198 -20.68 36.34 33.01
C ALA A 198 -20.17 35.20 32.08
N SER A 199 -19.48 35.46 30.97
CA SER A 199 -18.04 35.77 30.82
C SER A 199 -17.07 34.61 31.16
N GLY A 200 -16.21 34.25 30.18
CA GLY A 200 -15.00 33.41 30.32
C GLY A 200 -15.03 32.17 29.39
N MET A 201 -14.46 32.14 28.18
CA MET A 201 -13.03 32.22 27.81
C MET A 201 -12.12 31.46 28.77
N TYR A 202 -11.70 30.24 28.39
CA TYR A 202 -10.34 29.76 28.65
C TYR A 202 -9.86 28.89 27.47
N LEU A 203 -8.56 29.06 27.22
CA LEU A 203 -7.71 28.58 26.15
C LEU A 203 -7.65 27.05 26.03
#